data_AF-A0A0C1ZEP5-F1
#
_entry.id   AF-A0A0C1ZEP5-F1
#
_cell.length_a   1.000
_cell.length_b   1.000
_cell.length_c   1.000
_cell.angle_alpha   90.00
_cell.angle_beta   90.00
_cell.angle_gamma   90.00
#
_symmetry.space_group_name_H-M   'P 1'
#
loop_
_entity.id
_entity.type
_entity.pdbx_description
1 polymer ?
#
loop_
_entity_poly.entity_id
_entity_poly.type
_entity_poly.pdbx_seq_one_letter_code
_entity_poly.pdbx_strand_id
1 'polypeptide(L)'
;MYSLLDGYEGQLEAEIHVSKEYQGACKVILGGSWGKAYFVVLPCLYEAKKVMGLALNPHVGGFHGVTIVETNDDITHDRAEDWLSEH
;
A
#
# COMPACT_ATOMS: atom_id res chain seq x y z
N MET A 1 39.00 -7.46 6.30
CA MET A 1 38.15 -6.35 6.76
C MET A 1 36.77 -6.60 6.17
N TYR A 2 35.89 -7.25 6.94
CA TYR A 2 34.54 -7.57 6.51
C TYR A 2 33.61 -6.45 6.99
N SER A 3 33.29 -5.51 6.11
CA SER A 3 32.07 -4.70 6.26
C SER A 3 31.01 -5.33 5.37
N LEU A 4 30.39 -6.38 5.89
CA LEU A 4 29.17 -6.94 5.33
C LEU A 4 28.00 -6.19 5.96
N LEU A 5 27.21 -5.56 5.09
CA LEU A 5 25.86 -5.04 5.34
C LEU A 5 25.83 -3.69 6.07
N ASP A 6 26.37 -2.67 5.39
CA ASP A 6 25.77 -1.32 5.45
C ASP A 6 24.28 -1.46 5.11
N GLY A 7 23.44 -0.84 5.93
CA GLY A 7 22.03 -1.15 6.08
C GLY A 7 21.27 -1.19 4.75
N TYR A 8 20.36 -2.15 4.62
CA TYR A 8 19.16 -1.94 3.81
C TYR A 8 18.39 -0.78 4.45
N GLU A 9 18.79 0.46 4.15
CA GLU A 9 17.87 1.59 4.17
C GLU A 9 16.91 1.36 3.01
N GLY A 10 15.97 0.41 3.20
CA GLY A 10 14.89 0.17 2.26
C GLY A 10 14.04 1.44 2.24
N GLN A 11 14.33 2.32 1.30
CA GLN A 11 13.57 3.54 1.07
C GLN A 11 12.11 3.14 0.87
N LEU A 12 11.23 3.58 1.76
CA LEU A 12 9.79 3.30 1.64
C LEU A 12 9.29 3.98 0.37
N GLU A 13 8.81 3.19 -0.59
CA GLU A 13 8.33 3.70 -1.88
C GLU A 13 6.81 3.89 -1.82
N ALA A 14 6.34 5.11 -2.06
CA ALA A 14 4.92 5.45 -2.11
C ALA A 14 4.59 6.14 -3.43
N GLU A 15 3.80 5.48 -4.26
CA GLU A 15 3.42 5.98 -5.58
C GLU A 15 1.90 6.13 -5.69
N ILE A 16 1.43 7.23 -6.28
CA ILE A 16 0.01 7.50 -6.49
C ILE A 16 -0.21 7.88 -7.96
N HIS A 17 -0.83 6.98 -8.70
CA HIS A 17 -1.25 7.16 -10.09
C HIS A 17 -2.77 7.29 -10.16
N VAL A 18 -3.30 8.33 -9.52
CA VAL A 18 -4.72 8.66 -9.53
C VAL A 18 -4.90 10.09 -10.03
N SER A 19 -5.73 10.25 -11.05
CA SER A 19 -6.05 11.53 -11.66
C SER A 19 -6.74 12.42 -10.63
N LYS A 20 -6.47 13.73 -10.68
CA LYS A 20 -7.01 14.69 -9.70
C LYS A 20 -8.54 14.75 -9.66
N GLU A 21 -9.18 14.42 -10.77
CA GLU A 21 -10.65 14.45 -10.93
C GLU A 21 -11.30 13.08 -10.68
N TYR A 22 -10.50 12.04 -10.46
CA TYR A 22 -11.01 10.69 -10.25
C TYR A 22 -11.64 10.55 -8.87
N GLN A 23 -12.89 10.09 -8.84
CA GLN A 23 -13.68 9.89 -7.61
C GLN A 23 -14.12 8.43 -7.41
N GLY A 24 -13.55 7.49 -8.17
CA GLY A 24 -13.89 6.07 -8.12
C GLY A 24 -13.01 5.25 -7.18
N ALA A 25 -13.14 3.92 -7.32
CA ALA A 25 -12.40 2.95 -6.53
C ALA A 25 -10.89 2.99 -6.84
N CYS A 26 -10.09 2.81 -5.80
CA CYS A 26 -8.64 2.81 -5.89
C CYS A 26 -8.10 1.45 -5.46
N LYS A 27 -7.19 0.89 -6.27
CA LYS A 27 -6.45 -0.32 -5.92
C LYS A 27 -5.14 0.08 -5.28
N VAL A 28 -4.90 -0.43 -4.07
CA VAL A 28 -3.63 -0.30 -3.36
C VAL A 28 -2.87 -1.60 -3.55
N ILE A 29 -1.66 -1.52 -4.10
CA ILE A 29 -0.76 -2.65 -4.33
C ILE A 29 0.38 -2.52 -3.33
N LEU A 30 0.59 -3.55 -2.51
CA LEU A 30 1.58 -3.58 -1.45
C LEU A 30 2.76 -4.46 -1.86
N GLY A 31 3.93 -3.84 -1.93
CA GLY A 31 5.22 -4.50 -2.15
C GLY A 31 5.73 -5.12 -0.86
N GLY A 32 5.60 -6.44 -0.75
CA GLY A 32 6.18 -7.24 0.33
C GLY A 32 7.54 -7.84 -0.06
N SER A 33 8.33 -8.23 0.94
CA SER A 33 9.51 -9.05 0.72
C SER A 33 9.12 -10.43 0.16
N TRP A 34 10.03 -11.10 -0.56
CA TRP A 34 9.85 -12.47 -1.07
C TRP A 34 8.85 -12.63 -2.24
N GLY A 35 8.55 -11.55 -2.98
CA GLY A 35 7.79 -11.63 -4.23
C GLY A 35 6.28 -11.86 -4.08
N LYS A 36 5.74 -11.76 -2.86
CA LYS A 36 4.29 -11.72 -2.63
C LYS A 36 3.79 -10.28 -2.80
N ALA A 37 2.87 -10.10 -3.74
CA ALA A 37 2.13 -8.85 -3.89
C ALA A 37 0.76 -8.99 -3.22
N TYR A 38 0.44 -8.10 -2.30
CA TYR A 38 -0.89 -7.99 -1.72
C TYR A 38 -1.61 -6.83 -2.38
N PHE A 39 -2.93 -6.90 -2.49
CA PHE A 39 -3.71 -5.78 -2.98
C PHE A 39 -5.04 -5.64 -2.24
N VAL A 40 -5.54 -4.41 -2.17
CA VAL A 40 -6.86 -4.08 -1.65
C VAL A 40 -7.51 -3.05 -2.57
N VAL A 41 -8.82 -3.16 -2.78
CA VAL A 41 -9.60 -2.19 -3.57
C VAL A 41 -10.55 -1.47 -2.63
N LEU A 42 -10.42 -0.14 -2.57
CA LEU A 42 -11.15 0.73 -1.66
C LEU A 42 -12.01 1.72 -2.44
N PRO A 43 -13.14 2.19 -1.87
CA PRO A 43 -14.12 2.99 -2.60
C PRO A 43 -13.61 4.35 -3.07
N CYS A 44 -12.53 4.88 -2.47
CA CYS A 44 -11.98 6.17 -2.85
C CYS A 44 -10.49 6.32 -2.50
N LEU A 45 -9.87 7.35 -3.08
CA LEU A 45 -8.47 7.70 -2.83
C LEU A 45 -8.18 8.03 -1.35
N TYR A 46 -9.16 8.55 -0.62
CA TYR A 46 -9.00 8.87 0.80
C TYR A 46 -8.74 7.61 1.63
N GLU A 47 -9.55 6.56 1.45
CA GLU A 47 -9.36 5.27 2.12
C GLU A 47 -8.07 4.58 1.63
N ALA A 48 -7.75 4.67 0.33
CA ALA A 48 -6.51 4.13 -0.23
C ALA A 48 -5.26 4.75 0.42
N LYS A 49 -5.28 6.06 0.66
CA LYS A 49 -4.19 6.76 1.36
C LYS A 49 -4.04 6.34 2.82
N LYS A 50 -5.15 6.03 3.50
CA LYS A 50 -5.08 5.49 4.87
C LYS A 50 -4.37 4.14 4.87
N VAL A 51 -4.78 3.20 4.01
CA VAL A 51 -4.10 1.90 3.89
C VAL A 51 -2.63 2.09 3.55
N MET A 52 -2.29 2.96 2.61
CA MET A 52 -0.89 3.26 2.27
C MET A 52 -0.07 3.69 3.50
N GLY A 53 -0.58 4.65 4.29
CA GLY A 53 0.11 5.10 5.50
C GLY A 53 0.27 4.02 6.56
N LEU A 54 -0.72 3.13 6.69
CA LEU A 54 -0.69 2.01 7.62
C LEU A 54 0.25 0.89 7.16
N ALA A 55 0.22 0.57 5.86
CA ALA A 55 1.05 -0.46 5.26
C ALA A 55 2.54 -0.12 5.33
N LEU A 56 2.91 1.14 5.07
CA LEU A 56 4.29 1.62 5.15
C LEU A 56 4.78 1.83 6.59
N ASN A 57 3.90 1.73 7.59
CA ASN A 57 4.31 1.82 8.98
C ASN A 57 5.01 0.51 9.40
N PRO A 58 6.29 0.54 9.80
CA PRO A 58 7.05 -0.67 10.16
C PRO A 58 6.51 -1.38 11.41
N HIS A 59 5.73 -0.70 12.25
CA HIS A 59 5.12 -1.28 13.45
C HIS A 59 3.72 -1.84 13.21
N VAL A 60 3.13 -1.60 12.03
CA VAL A 60 1.77 -2.03 11.68
C VAL A 60 1.81 -2.95 10.47
N GLY A 61 2.04 -2.41 9.27
CA GLY A 61 2.04 -3.18 8.03
C GLY A 61 3.38 -3.77 7.63
N GLY A 62 4.50 -3.08 7.90
CA GLY A 62 5.84 -3.57 7.58
C GLY A 62 6.14 -3.74 6.08
N PHE A 63 5.37 -3.09 5.19
CA PHE A 63 5.60 -3.11 3.74
C PHE A 63 6.67 -2.11 3.33
N HIS A 64 7.42 -2.44 2.28
CA HIS A 64 8.50 -1.59 1.77
C HIS A 64 8.07 -0.70 0.59
N GLY A 65 6.97 -1.04 -0.07
CA GLY A 65 6.44 -0.27 -1.19
C GLY A 65 4.93 -0.30 -1.25
N VAL A 66 4.31 0.80 -1.68
CA VAL A 66 2.88 0.91 -1.92
C VAL A 66 2.61 1.73 -3.17
N THR A 67 1.77 1.19 -4.06
CA THR A 67 1.31 1.90 -5.25
C THR A 67 -0.21 1.99 -5.23
N ILE A 68 -0.76 3.19 -5.38
CA ILE A 68 -2.19 3.43 -5.53
C ILE A 68 -2.49 3.74 -7.00
N VAL A 69 -3.44 3.01 -7.58
CA VAL A 69 -3.92 3.21 -8.95
C VAL A 69 -5.44 3.30 -9.00
N GLU A 70 -5.96 3.97 -10.02
CA GLU A 70 -7.39 3.91 -10.37
C GLU A 70 -7.77 2.48 -10.74
N THR A 71 -9.00 2.07 -10.42
CA THR A 71 -9.49 0.75 -10.82
C THR A 71 -10.99 0.74 -11.06
N ASN A 72 -11.43 -0.23 -11.87
CA ASN A 72 -12.84 -0.60 -12.00
C ASN A 72 -13.11 -1.99 -11.39
N ASP A 73 -12.13 -2.55 -10.66
CA ASP A 73 -12.29 -3.78 -9.89
C ASP A 73 -13.34 -3.58 -8.78
N ASP A 74 -13.98 -4.68 -8.37
CA ASP A 74 -14.92 -4.66 -7.25
C ASP A 74 -14.22 -4.25 -5.94
N ILE A 75 -14.93 -3.46 -5.13
CA ILE A 75 -14.48 -3.04 -3.81
C ILE A 75 -14.29 -4.29 -2.94
N THR A 76 -13.10 -4.47 -2.38
CA THR A 76 -12.82 -5.59 -1.48
C THR A 76 -13.07 -5.21 -0.02
N HIS A 77 -12.86 -3.94 0.34
CA HIS A 77 -13.14 -3.41 1.68
C HIS A 77 -13.74 -2.01 1.56
N ASP A 78 -14.75 -1.71 2.37
CA ASP A 78 -15.36 -0.38 2.39
C ASP A 78 -14.47 0.64 3.12
N ARG A 79 -13.65 0.18 4.06
CA ARG A 79 -12.80 1.03 4.90
C ARG A 79 -11.40 0.47 5.03
N ALA A 80 -10.42 1.36 5.18
CA ALA A 80 -9.03 1.00 5.46
C ALA A 80 -8.87 0.22 6.78
N GLU A 81 -9.76 0.48 7.73
CA GLU A 81 -9.76 -0.19 9.03
C GLU A 81 -10.19 -1.67 8.94
N ASP A 82 -11.02 -2.02 7.95
CA ASP A 82 -11.44 -3.41 7.72
C ASP A 82 -10.24 -4.22 7.24
N TRP A 83 -9.45 -3.66 6.31
CA TRP A 83 -8.21 -4.28 5.83
C TRP A 83 -7.20 -4.55 6.95
N LEU A 84 -7.06 -3.61 7.89
CA LEU A 84 -6.19 -3.75 9.07
C LEU A 84 -6.62 -4.87 10.02
N SER A 85 -7.91 -5.18 10.08
CA SER A 85 -8.40 -6.22 10.99
C SER A 85 -8.08 -7.62 10.48
N GLU A 86 -7.72 -7.74 9.20
CA GLU A 86 -7.40 -9.00 8.51
C GLU A 86 -5.89 -9.24 8.35
N HIS A 87 -5.04 -8.24 8.65
CA HIS A 87 -3.58 -8.26 8.41
C HIS A 87 -2.79 -7.74 9.63
#